data_AF-A0A7V7CTE2-F1
#
_entry.id   AF-A0A7V7CTE2-F1
#
_cell.length_a   1.000
_cell.length_b   1.000
_cell.length_c   1.000
_cell.angle_alpha   90.00
_cell.angle_beta   90.00
_cell.angle_gamma   90.00
#
_symmetry.space_group_name_H-M   'P 1'
#
loop_
_entity.id
_entity.type
_entity.pdbx_description
1 polymer ?
#
loop_
_entity_poly.entity_id
_entity_poly.type
_entity_poly.pdbx_seq_one_letter_code
_entity_poly.pdbx_strand_id
1 'polypeptide(L)' 'MDYDIKDINLAAKGRLRIEWAEMSMDVLRTIRERFEKEKPLKGLKLSACLHVTTETAALAKTLKAGGADLVVC' A
#
# COMPACT_ATOMS: atom_id res chain seq x y z
N MET A 1 13.97 5.03 8.08
CA MET A 1 13.19 4.15 7.19
C MET A 1 14.17 3.11 6.74
N ASP A 2 14.05 1.91 7.27
CA ASP A 2 14.90 0.79 6.90
C ASP A 2 14.17 0.00 5.82
N TYR A 3 14.83 -0.24 4.69
CA TYR A 3 14.32 -1.05 3.59
C TYR A 3 15.48 -1.76 2.90
N ASP A 4 15.22 -2.96 2.40
CA ASP A 4 16.13 -3.72 1.56
C ASP A 4 15.51 -3.85 0.17
N ILE A 5 15.98 -3.04 -0.77
CA ILE A 5 15.48 -3.00 -2.14
C ILE A 5 16.64 -2.92 -3.13
N LYS A 6 16.41 -3.43 -4.33
CA LYS A 6 17.43 -3.47 -5.38
C LYS A 6 17.87 -2.08 -5.89
N ASP A 7 16.92 -1.18 -6.16
CA ASP A 7 17.20 0.14 -6.74
C ASP A 7 16.09 1.15 -6.38
N ILE A 8 16.44 2.18 -5.61
CA ILE A 8 15.52 3.24 -5.17
C ILE A 8 15.12 4.18 -6.31
N ASN A 9 15.94 4.29 -7.37
CA ASN A 9 15.67 5.22 -8.48
C ASN A 9 14.46 4.79 -9.32
N LEU A 10 14.01 3.55 -9.19
CA LEU A 10 12.81 3.04 -9.85
C LEU A 10 11.51 3.53 -9.20
N ALA A 11 11.56 4.22 -8.06
CA ALA A 11 10.37 4.63 -7.30
C ALA A 11 9.37 5.47 -8.12
N ALA A 12 9.85 6.39 -8.96
CA ALA A 12 8.97 7.21 -9.81
C ALA A 12 8.19 6.36 -10.81
N LYS A 13 8.87 5.43 -11.49
CA LYS A 13 8.25 4.48 -12.42
C LYS A 13 7.31 3.51 -11.69
N GLY A 14 7.70 3.05 -10.50
CA GLY A 14 6.87 2.22 -9.64
C GLY A 14 5.55 2.91 -9.28
N ARG A 15 5.60 4.19 -8.91
CA ARG A 15 4.40 4.98 -8.58
C ARG A 15 3.38 4.99 -9.72
N LEU A 16 3.83 5.27 -10.94
CA LEU A 16 2.95 5.28 -12.13
C LEU A 16 2.31 3.91 -12.38
N ARG A 17 3.06 2.83 -12.19
CA ARG A 17 2.52 1.46 -12.34
C ARG A 17 1.50 1.10 -11.27
N ILE A 18 1.71 1.56 -10.04
CA ILE A 18 0.76 1.36 -8.94
C ILE A 18 -0.53 2.13 -9.24
N GLU A 19 -0.43 3.39 -9.67
CA GLU A 19 -1.60 4.19 -10.06
C GLU A 19 -2.38 3.53 -11.20
N TRP A 20 -1.69 2.99 -12.20
CA TRP A 20 -2.33 2.27 -13.29
C TRP A 20 -3.04 0.98 -12.81
N ALA A 21 -2.41 0.20 -11.93
CA ALA A 21 -3.04 -0.99 -11.34
C ALA A 21 -4.27 -0.62 -10.49
N GLU A 22 -4.20 0.44 -9.69
CA GLU A 22 -5.30 0.93 -8.86
C GLU A 22 -6.57 1.27 -9.67
N MET A 23 -6.43 1.66 -10.94
CA MET A 23 -7.58 1.93 -11.82
C MET A 23 -8.48 0.70 -12.02
N SER A 24 -7.93 -0.52 -11.91
CA SER A 24 -8.68 -1.78 -12.04
C SER A 24 -9.07 -2.41 -10.71
N MET A 25 -8.79 -1.74 -9.58
CA MET A 25 -9.00 -2.28 -8.23
C MET A 25 -10.11 -1.50 -7.48
N ASP A 26 -11.30 -1.40 -8.09
CA ASP A 26 -12.41 -0.56 -7.60
C ASP A 26 -12.81 -0.85 -6.14
N VAL A 27 -12.86 -2.12 -5.75
CA VAL A 27 -13.19 -2.51 -4.37
C VAL A 27 -12.17 -1.96 -3.39
N LEU A 28 -10.88 -2.06 -3.73
CA LEU A 28 -9.81 -1.59 -2.87
C LEU A 28 -9.81 -0.06 -2.75
N ARG A 29 -10.16 0.65 -3.82
CA ARG A 29 -10.32 2.11 -3.82
C ARG A 29 -11.45 2.54 -2.88
N THR A 30 -12.62 1.90 -2.96
CA THR A 30 -13.75 2.16 -2.05
C THR A 30 -13.37 1.90 -0.59
N ILE A 31 -12.62 0.82 -0.31
CA ILE A 31 -12.14 0.54 1.04
C ILE A 31 -11.16 1.63 1.51
N ARG A 32 -10.27 2.09 0.65
CA ARG A 32 -9.32 3.16 0.97
C ARG A 32 -10.03 4.45 1.36
N GLU A 33 -11.01 4.90 0.58
CA GLU A 33 -11.79 6.11 0.86
C GLU A 33 -12.52 6.03 2.21
N ARG A 34 -13.04 4.85 2.58
CA ARG A 34 -13.62 4.61 3.90
C ARG A 34 -12.54 4.63 5.00
N PHE A 35 -11.43 3.95 4.78
CA PHE A 35 -10.33 3.82 5.74
C PHE A 35 -9.64 5.15 6.05
N GLU A 36 -9.54 6.07 5.09
CA GLU A 36 -9.00 7.42 5.32
C GLU A 36 -9.82 8.20 6.35
N LYS A 37 -11.15 8.01 6.37
CA LYS A 37 -12.08 8.66 7.29
C LYS A 37 -12.10 7.97 8.65
N GLU A 38 -12.27 6.65 8.65
CA GLU A 38 -12.51 5.86 9.87
C GLU A 38 -11.20 5.52 10.62
N LYS A 39 -10.08 5.45 9.90
CA LYS A 39 -8.77 4.99 10.39
C LYS A 39 -8.87 3.75 11.30
N PRO A 40 -9.51 2.67 10.85
CA PRO A 40 -9.83 1.52 11.71
C PRO A 40 -8.60 0.73 12.17
N LEU A 41 -7.44 0.92 11.52
CA LEU A 41 -6.19 0.24 11.83
C LEU A 41 -5.22 1.12 12.64
N LYS A 42 -5.67 2.28 13.12
CA LYS A 42 -4.84 3.21 13.87
C LYS A 42 -4.26 2.55 15.12
N GLY A 43 -2.93 2.59 15.23
CA GLY A 43 -2.20 2.02 16.38
C GLY A 43 -1.88 0.52 16.24
N LEU A 44 -2.33 -0.13 15.17
CA LEU A 44 -1.96 -1.51 14.87
C LEU A 44 -0.65 -1.57 14.09
N LYS A 45 0.21 -2.52 14.46
CA LYS A 45 1.40 -2.90 13.70
C LYS A 45 1.09 -4.12 12.86
N LEU A 46 1.29 -4.02 11.55
CA LEU A 46 1.00 -5.07 10.59
C LEU A 46 2.24 -5.46 9.82
N SER A 47 2.46 -6.76 9.65
CA SER A 47 3.47 -7.32 8.77
C SER A 47 2.79 -8.13 7.68
N ALA A 48 3.06 -7.81 6.42
CA ALA A 48 2.53 -8.52 5.27
C ALA A 48 3.67 -9.28 4.57
N CYS A 49 3.58 -10.62 4.58
CA CYS A 49 4.48 -11.50 3.82
C CYS A 49 3.74 -11.94 2.56
N LEU A 50 3.93 -11.20 1.47
CA LEU A 50 3.18 -11.34 0.22
C LEU A 50 4.10 -10.93 -0.93
N HIS A 51 3.83 -11.47 -2.12
CA HIS A 51 4.58 -11.05 -3.32
C HIS A 51 4.55 -9.52 -3.48
N VAL A 52 5.73 -8.90 -3.53
CA VAL A 52 5.88 -7.45 -3.69
C VAL A 52 5.62 -7.07 -5.15
N THR A 53 4.36 -6.77 -5.46
CA THR A 53 3.87 -6.37 -6.79
C THR A 53 3.19 -4.99 -6.75
N THR A 54 2.74 -4.52 -7.90
CA THR A 54 1.95 -3.28 -8.05
C THR A 54 0.64 -3.32 -7.30
N GLU A 55 -0.03 -4.47 -7.29
CA GLU A 55 -1.30 -4.71 -6.61
C GLU A 55 -1.11 -4.76 -5.10
N THR A 56 -0.03 -5.40 -4.62
CA THR A 56 0.31 -5.40 -3.19
C THR A 56 0.66 -4.00 -2.69
N ALA A 57 1.30 -3.17 -3.52
CA ALA A 57 1.55 -1.78 -3.17
C ALA A 57 0.25 -0.94 -3.09
N ALA A 58 -0.74 -1.20 -3.94
CA ALA A 58 -2.07 -0.61 -3.81
C ALA A 58 -2.74 -1.05 -2.49
N LEU A 59 -2.67 -2.35 -2.15
CA LEU A 59 -3.17 -2.87 -0.88
C LEU A 59 -2.47 -2.20 0.32
N ALA A 60 -1.15 -2.09 0.27
CA ALA A 60 -0.35 -1.46 1.31
C ALA A 60 -0.74 0.01 1.53
N LYS A 61 -1.01 0.77 0.46
CA LYS A 61 -1.53 2.14 0.56
C LYS A 61 -2.88 2.17 1.28
N THR A 62 -3.79 1.24 0.97
CA THR A 62 -5.10 1.15 1.63
C THR A 62 -4.99 0.84 3.11
N LEU A 63 -4.14 -0.11 3.50
CA LEU A 63 -3.89 -0.44 4.91
C LEU A 63 -3.27 0.73 5.66
N LYS A 64 -2.31 1.42 5.04
CA LYS A 64 -1.66 2.61 5.61
C LYS A 64 -2.64 3.78 5.75
N ALA A 65 -3.54 3.97 4.79
CA ALA A 65 -4.62 4.95 4.87
C ALA A 65 -5.56 4.67 6.06
N GLY A 66 -5.76 3.40 6.40
CA GLY A 66 -6.46 2.96 7.60
C GLY A 66 -5.72 3.27 8.92
N GLY A 67 -4.50 3.79 8.88
CA GLY A 67 -3.71 4.17 10.06
C GLY A 67 -2.77 3.09 10.58
N ALA A 68 -2.60 1.99 9.84
CA ALA A 68 -1.67 0.93 10.23
C ALA A 68 -0.20 1.35 10.11
N ASP A 69 0.62 0.87 11.04
CA ASP A 69 2.07 0.82 10.92
C ASP A 69 2.45 -0.47 10.19
N LEU A 70 2.76 -0.36 8.89
CA LEU A 70 2.86 -1.49 7.97
C LEU A 70 4.30 -1.72 7.51
N VAL A 71 4.75 -2.98 7.61
CA VAL A 71 5.94 -3.50 6.93
C VAL A 71 5.53 -4.59 5.93
N VAL A 72 6.26 -4.69 4.82
CA VAL A 72 5.99 -5.65 3.75
C VAL A 72 7.30 -6.37 3.40
N CYS A 73 7.24 -7.69 3.26
CA CYS A 73 8.32 -8.53 2.77
C CYS A 73 7.84 -9.49 1.68
#